data_AF-A0A819HQA9-F1
#
_entry.id   AF-A0A819HQA9-F1
#
_cell.length_a   1.000
_cell.length_b   1.000
_cell.length_c   1.000
_cell.angle_alpha   90.00
_cell.angle_beta   90.00
_cell.angle_gamma   90.00
#
_symmetry.space_group_name_H-M   'P 1'
#
loop_
_entity.id
_entity.type
_entity.pdbx_description
1 polymer ?
#
loop_
_entity_poly.entity_id
_entity_poly.type
_entity_poly.pdbx_seq_one_letter_code
_entity_poly.pdbx_strand_id
1 'polypeptide(L)' 'AKTIHEELATALGPNAPSYQTVARWAKRFREGKEDVNDDSRSGRPVSVLTDENIELVR' A
#
# COMPACT_ATOMS: atom_id res chain seq x y z
N ALA A 1 4.15 -13.61 11.66
CA ALA A 1 3.01 -12.80 11.17
C ALA A 1 1.74 -13.09 11.96
N LYS A 2 1.41 -14.37 12.23
CA LYS A 2 0.25 -14.76 13.05
C LYS A 2 0.23 -14.09 14.43
N THR A 3 1.30 -14.25 15.21
CA THR A 3 1.44 -13.62 16.54
C THR A 3 1.31 -12.09 16.48
N ILE A 4 2.00 -11.43 15.53
CA ILE A 4 1.91 -9.97 15.33
C ILE A 4 0.47 -9.53 15.04
N HIS A 5 -0.25 -10.27 14.20
CA HIS A 5 -1.64 -9.96 13.89
C HIS A 5 -2.55 -10.17 15.10
N GLU A 6 -2.35 -11.23 15.89
CA GLU A 6 -3.10 -11.47 17.12
C GLU A 6 -2.88 -10.34 18.14
N GLU A 7 -1.64 -9.91 18.35
CA GLU A 7 -1.30 -8.78 19.22
C GLU A 7 -1.95 -7.47 18.75
N LEU A 8 -1.87 -7.18 17.44
CA LEU A 8 -2.52 -6.01 16.85
C LEU A 8 -4.05 -6.07 16.96
N ALA A 9 -4.65 -7.24 16.78
CA ALA A 9 -6.09 -7.46 16.93
C ALA A 9 -6.54 -7.27 18.39
N THR A 10 -5.75 -7.74 19.35
CA THR A 10 -6.01 -7.50 20.78
C THR A 10 -5.92 -6.02 21.13
N ALA A 11 -4.92 -5.29 20.61
CA ALA A 11 -4.70 -3.88 20.93
C ALA A 11 -5.69 -2.92 20.23
N LEU A 12 -6.03 -3.19 18.96
CA LEU A 12 -6.80 -2.26 18.11
C LEU A 12 -8.24 -2.73 17.84
N GLY A 13 -8.56 -3.99 18.17
CA GLY A 13 -9.89 -4.55 17.95
C GLY A 13 -10.34 -4.43 16.49
N PRO A 14 -11.54 -3.88 16.23
CA PRO A 14 -12.05 -3.71 14.87
C PRO A 14 -11.20 -2.83 13.94
N ASN A 15 -10.33 -1.99 14.49
CA ASN A 15 -9.45 -1.11 13.72
C ASN A 15 -8.13 -1.79 13.33
N ALA A 16 -7.92 -3.05 13.72
CA ALA A 16 -6.71 -3.78 13.40
C ALA A 16 -6.58 -4.00 11.87
N PRO A 17 -5.37 -3.89 11.31
CA PRO A 17 -5.13 -4.26 9.92
C PRO A 17 -5.41 -5.75 9.70
N SER A 18 -5.89 -6.11 8.51
CA SER A 18 -6.11 -7.52 8.17
C SER A 18 -4.81 -8.33 8.25
N TYR A 19 -4.94 -9.63 8.51
CA TYR A 19 -3.80 -10.57 8.51
C TYR A 19 -2.94 -10.49 7.25
N GLN A 20 -3.56 -10.31 6.07
CA GLN A 20 -2.84 -10.18 4.80
C GLN A 20 -1.93 -8.93 4.77
N THR A 21 -2.42 -7.80 5.27
CA THR A 21 -1.63 -6.57 5.38
C THR A 21 -0.45 -6.76 6.33
N VAL A 22 -0.70 -7.34 7.51
CA VAL A 22 0.36 -7.64 8.50
C VAL A 22 1.39 -8.60 7.94
N ALA A 23 0.98 -9.65 7.22
CA ALA A 23 1.88 -10.60 6.58
C ALA A 23 2.77 -9.95 5.52
N ARG A 24 2.22 -9.02 4.73
CA ARG A 24 2.96 -8.24 3.73
C ARG A 24 4.00 -7.32 4.38
N TRP A 25 3.63 -6.58 5.42
CA TRP A 25 4.59 -5.75 6.17
C TRP A 25 5.68 -6.59 6.84
N ALA A 26 5.31 -7.69 7.50
CA ALA A 26 6.29 -8.59 8.12
C ALA A 26 7.28 -9.19 7.10
N LYS A 27 6.86 -9.41 5.85
CA LYS A 27 7.76 -9.82 4.76
C LYS A 27 8.73 -8.69 4.40
N ARG A 28 8.25 -7.47 4.22
CA ARG A 28 9.08 -6.30 3.90
C ARG A 28 10.16 -6.04 4.96
N PHE A 29 9.80 -6.09 6.23
CA PHE A 29 10.78 -5.95 7.32
C PHE A 29 11.85 -7.06 7.28
N ARG A 30 11.46 -8.33 7.01
CA ARG A 30 12.45 -9.41 6.83
C ARG A 30 13.36 -9.22 5.61
N GLU A 31 12.92 -8.47 4.62
CA GLU A 31 13.70 -8.11 3.42
C GLU A 31 14.55 -6.85 3.63
N GLY A 32 14.60 -6.30 4.85
CA GLY A 32 15.38 -5.10 5.19
C GLY A 32 14.72 -3.77 4.77
N LYS A 33 13.45 -3.80 4.34
CA LYS A 33 12.68 -2.58 4.08
C LYS A 33 12.04 -2.09 5.37
N GLU A 34 12.80 -1.28 6.10
CA GLU A 34 12.42 -0.76 7.42
C GLU A 34 11.75 0.62 7.39
N ASP A 35 11.73 1.30 6.23
CA ASP A 35 10.96 2.53 6.06
C ASP A 35 9.46 2.25 6.24
N VAL A 36 8.83 3.06 7.10
CA VAL A 36 7.43 2.96 7.47
C VAL A 36 6.52 3.86 6.63
N ASN A 37 7.12 4.75 5.83
CA ASN A 37 6.38 5.62 4.94
C ASN A 37 5.88 4.87 3.70
N ASP A 38 4.81 5.39 3.10
CA ASP A 38 4.34 4.89 1.81
C ASP A 38 5.39 5.17 0.73
N ASP A 39 5.62 4.18 -0.14
CA ASP A 39 6.35 4.40 -1.39
C ASP A 39 5.66 5.51 -2.20
N SER A 40 6.45 6.21 -3.02
CA SER A 40 5.90 7.23 -3.94
C SER A 40 4.79 6.61 -4.79
N ARG A 41 3.59 7.19 -4.69
CA ARG A 41 2.44 6.74 -5.48
C ARG A 41 2.69 7.13 -6.93
N SER A 42 2.58 6.16 -7.84
CA SER A 42 2.48 6.46 -9.27
C SER A 42 1.21 7.27 -9.47
N GLY A 43 1.36 8.59 -9.63
CA GLY A 43 0.25 9.47 -9.98
C GLY A 43 -0.31 9.11 -11.36
N ARG A 44 -1.41 9.76 -11.75
CA ARG A 44 -1.90 9.68 -13.13
C ARG A 44 -0.81 10.21 -14.07
N PRO A 45 -0.38 9.45 -15.09
CA PRO A 45 0.54 9.98 -16.10
C PRO A 45 -0.08 11.22 -16.75
N VAL A 46 0.64 12.34 -16.74
CA VAL A 46 0.23 13.58 -17.42
C VAL A 46 0.25 13.43 -18.94
N SER A 47 0.89 12.36 -19.46
CA SER A 47 0.91 12.01 -20.89
C SER A 47 -0.46 11.65 -21.48
N VAL A 48 -1.52 11.54 -20.67
CA VAL A 48 -2.90 11.36 -21.14
C VAL A 48 -3.49 12.68 -21.67
N LEU A 49 -2.85 13.83 -21.41
CA LEU A 49 -3.23 15.15 -21.90
C LEU A 49 -2.33 15.61 -23.06
N THR A 50 -2.01 14.71 -23.99
CA THR A 50 -1.49 15.15 -25.29
C THR A 50 -2.66 15.69 -26.12
N ASP A 51 -2.40 16.69 -26.97
CA ASP A 51 -3.43 17.22 -27.88
C ASP A 51 -4.05 16.09 -28.72
N GLU A 52 -3.26 15.09 -29.10
CA GLU A 52 -3.68 13.86 -29.79
C GLU A 52 -4.74 13.06 -29.00
N ASN A 53 -4.57 12.90 -27.69
CA ASN A 53 -5.53 12.18 -26.85
C ASN A 53 -6.79 13.01 -26.56
N ILE A 54 -6.70 14.34 -26.61
CA ILE A 54 -7.84 15.26 -26.44
C ILE A 54 -8.74 15.24 -27.69
N GLU A 55 -8.15 15.17 -28.88
CA GLU A 55 -8.87 15.16 -30.15
C GLU A 55 -9.67 13.86 -30.35
N LEU A 56 -9.19 12.72 -29.86
CA LEU A 56 -9.87 11.41 -29.93
C LEU A 56 -11.12 11.28 -29.05
N VAL A 57 -11.29 12.17 -28.06
CA VAL A 57 -12.43 12.15 -27.11
C VAL A 57 -13.51 13.18 -27.48
N ARG A 58 -13.23 14.07 -28.44
CA ARG A 58 -14.16 15.11 -28.89
C ARG A 58 -15.19 14.60 -29.89
#